data_AF-A0A699Z7N9-F1
#
_entry.id   AF-A0A699Z7N9-F1
#
_cell.length_a   1.000
_cell.length_b   1.000
_cell.length_c   1.000
_cell.angle_alpha   90.00
_cell.angle_beta   90.00
_cell.angle_gamma   90.00
#
_symmetry.space_group_name_H-M   'P 1'
#
loop_
_entity.id
_entity.type
_entity.pdbx_description
1 polymer ?
#
loop_
_entity_poly.entity_id
_entity_poly.type
_entity_poly.pdbx_seq_one_letter_code
_entity_poly.pdbx_strand_id
1 'polypeptide(L)'
;MADDAKELLTKVGFETSLRYAIQLITAAHIVCQRRKGTEVEIEDIGRVYSMFVDVKRSTQFLMEYQEQYMFNEVLADPEPMQTTS
;
A
#
# COMPACT_ATOMS: atom_id res chain seq x y z
N MET A 1 -2.69 14.05 18.89
CA MET A 1 -2.47 12.67 18.40
C MET A 1 -1.88 11.89 19.55
N ALA A 2 -2.49 10.76 19.91
CA ALA A 2 -2.04 9.92 21.02
C ALA A 2 -0.61 9.41 20.78
N ASP A 3 0.14 9.13 21.85
CA ASP A 3 1.56 8.76 21.74
C ASP A 3 1.74 7.39 21.05
N ASP A 4 0.95 6.37 21.40
CA ASP A 4 0.89 5.07 20.73
C ASP A 4 0.68 5.20 19.21
N ALA A 5 -0.13 6.19 18.79
CA ALA A 5 -0.39 6.48 17.39
C ALA A 5 0.85 7.09 16.71
N LYS A 6 1.62 7.93 17.41
CA LYS A 6 2.90 8.46 16.89
C LYS A 6 3.95 7.36 16.76
N GLU A 7 4.03 6.44 17.72
CA GLU A 7 4.94 5.31 17.66
C GLU A 7 4.62 4.40 16.47
N LEU A 8 3.35 4.03 16.30
CA LEU A 8 2.92 3.23 15.15
C LEU A 8 3.25 3.93 13.81
N LEU A 9 2.95 5.22 13.69
CA LEU A 9 3.25 5.99 12.48
C LEU A 9 4.76 6.07 12.20
N THR A 10 5.57 6.22 13.24
CA THR A 10 7.04 6.28 13.14
C THR A 10 7.59 4.94 12.65
N LYS A 11 7.08 3.83 13.19
CA LYS A 11 7.40 2.47 12.72
C LYS A 11 7.03 2.28 11.25
N VAL A 12 5.81 2.65 10.84
CA VAL A 12 5.38 2.60 9.43
C VAL A 12 6.28 3.44 8.53
N GLY A 13 6.68 4.64 8.96
CA GLY A 13 7.59 5.52 8.23
C GLY A 13 9.00 4.95 8.04
N PHE A 14 9.48 4.17 9.01
CA PHE A 14 10.76 3.45 8.94
C PHE A 14 10.69 2.20 8.04
N GLU A 15 9.59 1.44 8.12
CA GLU A 15 9.40 0.21 7.35
C GLU A 15 9.08 0.46 5.86
N THR A 16 8.46 1.60 5.53
CA THR A 16 7.99 1.93 4.18
C THR A 16 8.71 3.14 3.58
N SER A 17 8.21 4.36 3.80
CA SER A 17 8.86 5.62 3.46
C SER A 17 8.25 6.79 4.24
N LEU A 18 9.05 7.83 4.49
CA LEU A 18 8.58 9.07 5.13
C LEU A 18 7.42 9.73 4.36
N ARG A 19 7.42 9.65 3.02
CA ARG A 19 6.34 10.20 2.17
C ARG A 19 5.00 9.52 2.47
N TYR A 20 5.00 8.20 2.59
CA TYR A 20 3.78 7.43 2.91
C TYR A 20 3.28 7.75 4.32
N ALA A 21 4.18 7.84 5.31
CA ALA A 21 3.81 8.29 6.66
C ALA A 21 3.15 9.68 6.66
N ILE A 22 3.69 10.66 5.91
CA ILE A 22 3.09 12.00 5.79
C ILE A 22 1.68 11.94 5.17
N GLN A 23 1.47 11.11 4.15
CA GLN A 23 0.14 10.90 3.56
C GLN A 23 -0.85 10.30 4.58
N LEU A 24 -0.40 9.34 5.40
CA LEU A 24 -1.20 8.76 6.46
C LEU A 24 -1.56 9.76 7.58
N ILE A 25 -0.73 10.76 7.90
CA ILE A 25 -1.10 11.82 8.87
C ILE A 25 -2.37 12.54 8.41
N THR A 26 -2.39 12.99 7.16
CA THR A 26 -3.55 13.72 6.60
C THR A 26 -4.78 12.82 6.53
N ALA A 27 -4.63 11.58 6.07
CA ALA A 27 -5.73 10.63 6.01
C ALA A 27 -6.29 10.29 7.40
N ALA A 28 -5.43 10.02 8.39
CA ALA A 28 -5.84 9.66 9.75
C ALA A 28 -6.53 10.84 10.45
N HIS A 29 -6.11 12.09 10.17
CA HIS A 29 -6.83 13.27 10.65
C HIS A 29 -8.25 13.37 10.07
N ILE A 30 -8.44 13.07 8.78
CA ILE A 30 -9.77 13.05 8.16
C ILE A 30 -10.64 11.92 8.77
N VAL A 31 -10.08 10.74 9.02
CA VAL A 31 -10.81 9.63 9.67
C VAL A 31 -11.21 9.99 11.10
N CYS A 32 -10.30 10.59 11.87
CA CYS A 32 -10.54 11.13 13.21
C CYS A 32 -11.70 12.15 13.21
N GLN A 33 -11.69 13.13 12.30
CA GLN A 33 -12.79 14.08 12.14
C GLN A 33 -14.11 13.38 11.78
N ARG A 34 -14.09 12.34 10.92
CA ARG A 34 -15.30 11.59 10.53
C ARG A 34 -15.88 10.76 11.67
N ARG A 35 -15.08 10.28 12.64
CA ARG A 35 -15.59 9.69 13.90
C ARG A 35 -15.98 10.73 14.96
N LYS A 36 -15.86 12.03 14.66
CA LYS A 36 -16.01 13.16 15.60
C LYS A 36 -15.01 13.13 16.76
N GLY A 37 -13.84 12.51 16.55
CA GLY A 37 -12.75 12.51 17.50
C GLY A 37 -12.05 13.87 17.55
N THR A 38 -11.53 14.22 18.73
CA THR A 38 -10.69 15.40 18.94
C THR A 38 -9.19 15.11 18.74
N GLU A 39 -8.81 13.85 18.79
CA GLU A 39 -7.43 13.38 18.74
C GLU A 39 -7.31 12.15 17.81
N VAL A 40 -6.23 12.08 17.03
CA VAL A 40 -5.93 10.89 16.22
C VAL A 40 -5.45 9.77 17.14
N GLU A 41 -6.16 8.64 17.11
CA GLU A 41 -5.89 7.41 17.86
C GLU A 41 -5.27 6.33 16.96
N ILE A 42 -4.81 5.22 17.56
CA ILE A 42 -4.19 4.10 16.83
C ILE A 42 -5.17 3.44 15.83
N GLU A 43 -6.47 3.43 16.14
CA GLU A 43 -7.54 2.94 15.25
C GLU A 43 -7.66 3.76 13.96
N ASP A 44 -7.51 5.09 14.06
CA ASP A 44 -7.57 5.98 12.90
C ASP A 44 -6.44 5.65 11.91
N ILE A 45 -5.23 5.35 12.43
CA ILE A 45 -4.07 4.92 11.63
C ILE A 45 -4.27 3.54 11.03
N GLY A 46 -4.69 2.56 11.84
CA GLY A 46 -4.96 1.19 11.36
C GLY A 46 -5.98 1.17 10.22
N ARG A 47 -7.00 2.03 10.30
CA ARG A 47 -8.02 2.21 9.26
C ARG A 47 -7.48 2.84 7.98
N VAL A 48 -6.57 3.82 8.05
CA VAL A 48 -5.98 4.39 6.82
C VAL A 48 -4.90 3.50 6.22
N TYR A 49 -4.19 2.72 7.04
CA TYR A 49 -3.18 1.76 6.59
C TYR A 49 -3.78 0.57 5.81
N SER A 50 -5.05 0.22 6.06
CA SER A 50 -5.80 -0.76 5.26
C SER A 50 -6.46 -0.16 4.02
N MET A 51 -6.86 1.12 4.05
CA MET A 51 -7.42 1.82 2.89
C MET A 51 -6.37 2.22 1.84
N PHE A 52 -5.17 2.61 2.28
CA PHE A 52 -4.10 3.09 1.42
C PHE A 52 -2.89 2.16 1.53
N VAL A 53 -2.51 1.56 0.42
CA VAL A 53 -1.34 0.68 0.32
C VAL A 53 -0.07 1.46 -0.02
N ASP A 54 1.06 1.08 0.56
CA ASP A 54 2.37 1.60 0.19
C ASP A 54 2.94 0.87 -1.04
N VAL A 55 4.04 1.39 -1.58
CA VAL A 55 4.67 0.87 -2.80
C VAL A 55 4.99 -0.63 -2.69
N LYS A 56 5.57 -1.11 -1.58
CA LYS A 56 5.99 -2.52 -1.45
C LYS A 56 4.79 -3.46 -1.52
N ARG A 57 3.74 -3.16 -0.74
CA ARG A 57 2.48 -3.93 -0.76
C ARG A 57 1.76 -3.83 -2.11
N SER A 58 1.78 -2.67 -2.77
CA SER A 58 1.18 -2.53 -4.11
C SER A 58 1.91 -3.36 -5.17
N THR A 59 3.25 -3.43 -5.14
CA THR A 59 4.03 -4.27 -6.05
C THR A 59 3.76 -5.74 -5.80
N GLN A 60 3.69 -6.17 -4.53
CA GLN A 60 3.34 -7.55 -4.20
C GLN A 60 1.93 -7.92 -4.69
N PHE A 61 0.94 -7.04 -4.49
CA PHE A 61 -0.41 -7.24 -5.02
C PHE A 61 -0.42 -7.36 -6.57
N LEU A 62 0.38 -6.56 -7.29
CA LEU A 62 0.53 -6.70 -8.74
C LEU A 62 1.15 -8.04 -9.15
N MET A 63 2.07 -8.60 -8.35
CA MET A 63 2.68 -9.92 -8.61
C MET A 63 1.77 -11.10 -8.25
N GLU A 64 0.86 -10.92 -7.29
CA GLU A 64 -0.14 -11.92 -6.87
C GLU A 64 -1.38 -11.92 -7.77
N TYR A 65 -1.71 -10.78 -8.41
CA TYR A 65 -2.89 -10.62 -9.28
C TYR A 65 -2.56 -10.40 -10.76
N GLN A 66 -1.30 -10.62 -11.14
CA GLN A 66 -1.00 -11.56 -12.21
C GLN A 66 -1.88 -12.83 -12.04
N GLU A 67 -2.62 -13.32 -13.03
CA GLU A 67 -2.60 -13.02 -14.47
C GLU A 67 -3.64 -11.98 -14.93
N GLN A 68 -4.37 -11.35 -14.01
CA GLN A 68 -5.56 -10.52 -14.27
C GLN A 68 -5.25 -9.14 -14.90
N TYR A 69 -3.97 -8.79 -15.01
CA TYR A 69 -3.51 -7.56 -15.64
C TYR A 69 -3.16 -7.76 -17.13
N MET A 70 -3.30 -6.69 -17.91
CA MET A 70 -2.91 -6.69 -19.33
C MET A 70 -1.38 -6.82 -19.46
N PHE A 71 -0.93 -7.48 -20.52
CA PHE A 71 0.49 -7.79 -20.82
C PHE A 71 1.14 -8.88 -19.95
N ASN A 72 0.34 -9.70 -19.26
CA ASN A 72 0.81 -10.86 -18.50
C ASN A 72 1.21 -12.08 -19.36
N GLU A 73 0.84 -12.12 -20.64
CA GLU A 73 1.14 -13.26 -21.54
C GLU A 73 2.58 -13.25 -22.10
N VAL A 74 3.40 -12.25 -21.79
CA VAL A 74 4.76 -12.07 -22.38
C VAL A 74 5.85 -12.87 -21.64
N LEU A 75 5.51 -14.08 -21.19
CA LEU A 75 6.44 -15.18 -20.89
C LEU A 75 5.93 -16.53 -21.42
N ALA A 76 5.00 -16.54 -22.38
CA ALA A 76 4.93 -17.67 -23.30
C ALA A 76 6.27 -17.74 -24.05
N ASP A 77 6.99 -18.86 -23.89
CA ASP A 77 8.27 -19.09 -24.56
C ASP A 77 8.18 -18.78 -26.06
N PRO A 78 9.25 -18.26 -26.68
CA PRO A 78 9.27 -18.09 -28.13
C PRO A 78 9.07 -19.46 -28.80
N GLU A 79 7.87 -19.67 -29.37
CA GLU A 79 7.52 -20.82 -30.21
C GLU A 79 8.73 -21.17 -31.09
N PRO A 80 9.26 -22.41 -31.00
CA PRO A 80 10.48 -22.76 -31.72
C PRO A 80 10.23 -22.63 -33.22
N MET A 81 10.82 -21.59 -33.81
CA MET A 81 10.66 -21.22 -35.20
C MET A 81 10.94 -22.44 -36.08
N GLN A 82 9.88 -23.06 -36.60
CA GLN A 82 10.01 -24.25 -37.44
C GLN A 82 10.73 -23.85 -38.73
N THR A 83 12.02 -24.13 -38.80
CA THR A 83 12.79 -24.03 -40.04
C THR A 83 12.25 -25.06 -41.02
N THR A 84 11.38 -24.61 -41.91
CA THR A 84 10.91 -25.39 -43.05
C THR A 84 12.10 -25.65 -44.00
N SER A 85 12.53 -26.90 -44.08
CA SER A 85 13.47 -27.41 -45.08
C SER A 85 12.84 -27.48 -46.47
#